data_AF-A0ABD5YMP9-F1
#
_entry.id   AF-A0ABD5YMP9-F1
#
_cell.length_a   1.000
_cell.length_b   1.000
_cell.length_c   1.000
_cell.angle_alpha   90.00
_cell.angle_beta   90.00
_cell.angle_gamma   90.00
#
_symmetry.space_group_name_H-M   'P 1'
#
loop_
_entity.id
_entity.type
_entity.pdbx_description
1 polymer ?
#
loop_
_entity_poly.entity_id
_entity_poly.type
_entity_poly.pdbx_seq_one_letter_code
_entity_poly.pdbx_strand_id
1 'polypeptide(L)'
;MSWTENRFRTAIAVFAVLAGIVVYVIGHEVFPYLSVNHDEGVYLQQANLLLQGKLWLTADLSKVFQPWFFIRDGKRLYPKYTPVAAGLFTLGLRLAFLGWRSR
;
A
#
# COMPACT_ATOMS: atom_id res chain seq x y z
N MET A 1 34.52 -27.02 3.81
CA MET A 1 33.24 -26.59 4.40
C MET A 1 32.51 -25.48 3.60
N SER A 2 32.98 -25.07 2.41
CA SER A 2 32.42 -23.94 1.63
C SER A 2 31.44 -24.32 0.51
N TRP A 3 31.50 -25.55 -0.02
CA TRP A 3 30.74 -25.94 -1.21
C TRP A 3 29.24 -26.18 -0.93
N THR A 4 28.92 -26.78 0.22
CA THR A 4 27.55 -26.98 0.70
C THR A 4 26.87 -25.67 1.09
N GLU A 5 27.62 -24.74 1.69
CA GLU A 5 27.12 -23.42 2.08
C GLU A 5 26.72 -22.59 0.85
N ASN A 6 27.53 -22.60 -0.21
CA ASN A 6 27.20 -21.91 -1.46
C ASN A 6 25.93 -22.47 -2.12
N ARG A 7 25.76 -23.79 -2.14
CA ARG A 7 24.55 -24.43 -2.69
C ARG A 7 23.30 -24.06 -1.88
N PHE A 8 23.42 -23.98 -0.57
CA PHE A 8 22.31 -23.59 0.30
C PHE A 8 21.93 -22.12 0.10
N ARG A 9 22.92 -21.22 0.00
CA ARG A 9 22.70 -19.80 -0.33
C ARG A 9 22.03 -19.64 -1.70
N THR A 10 22.48 -20.39 -2.71
CA THR A 10 21.84 -20.39 -4.04
C THR A 10 20.41 -20.90 -3.98
N ALA A 11 20.15 -22.00 -3.26
CA ALA A 11 18.80 -22.53 -3.10
C ALA A 11 17.87 -21.53 -2.42
N ILE A 12 18.33 -20.84 -1.36
CA ILE A 12 17.58 -19.78 -0.70
C ILE A 12 17.32 -18.61 -1.65
N ALA A 13 18.33 -18.18 -2.41
CA ALA A 13 18.18 -17.08 -3.36
C ALA A 13 17.13 -17.41 -4.44
N VAL A 14 17.19 -18.62 -5.00
CA VAL A 14 16.20 -19.11 -5.99
C VAL A 14 14.81 -19.17 -5.35
N PHE A 15 14.69 -19.72 -4.14
CA PHE A 15 13.42 -19.79 -3.44
C PHE A 15 12.82 -18.41 -3.16
N ALA A 16 13.65 -17.46 -2.71
CA ALA A 16 13.22 -16.08 -2.46
C ALA A 16 12.72 -15.40 -3.74
N VAL A 17 13.41 -15.58 -4.87
CA VAL A 17 12.99 -15.05 -6.17
C VAL A 17 11.66 -15.69 -6.61
N LEU A 18 11.53 -17.01 -6.51
CA LEU A 18 10.30 -17.71 -6.88
C LEU A 18 9.11 -17.27 -6.01
N ALA A 19 9.31 -17.17 -4.70
CA ALA A 19 8.30 -16.66 -3.79
C ALA A 19 7.88 -15.22 -4.15
N GLY A 20 8.86 -14.36 -4.48
CA GLY A 20 8.60 -13.00 -4.95
C GLY A 20 7.77 -12.95 -6.24
N ILE A 21 8.09 -13.81 -7.22
CA ILE A 21 7.32 -13.93 -8.47
C ILE A 21 5.88 -14.37 -8.18
N VAL A 22 5.69 -15.39 -7.33
CA VAL A 22 4.35 -15.88 -6.97
C VAL A 22 3.53 -14.80 -6.30
N VAL A 23 4.10 -14.08 -5.33
CA VAL A 23 3.42 -12.96 -4.65
C VAL A 23 3.06 -11.86 -5.65
N TYR A 24 3.97 -11.53 -6.56
CA TYR A 24 3.72 -10.52 -7.60
C TYR A 24 2.55 -10.92 -8.51
N VAL A 25 2.56 -12.15 -9.04
CA VAL A 25 1.51 -12.66 -9.93
C VAL A 25 0.16 -12.70 -9.21
N ILE A 26 0.10 -13.20 -7.97
CA ILE A 26 -1.14 -13.20 -7.20
C ILE A 26 -1.66 -11.77 -7.00
N GLY A 27 -0.77 -10.83 -6.64
CA GLY A 27 -1.14 -9.45 -6.40
C GLY A 27 -1.60 -8.68 -7.64
N HIS A 28 -1.05 -8.98 -8.83
CA HIS A 28 -1.41 -8.26 -10.06
C HIS A 28 -2.51 -8.95 -10.88
N GLU A 29 -2.53 -10.27 -10.93
CA GLU A 29 -3.41 -11.03 -11.83
C GLU A 29 -4.64 -11.60 -11.11
N VAL A 30 -4.49 -12.05 -9.86
CA VAL A 30 -5.59 -12.68 -9.10
C VAL A 30 -6.37 -11.64 -8.29
N PHE A 31 -5.66 -10.69 -7.68
CA PHE A 31 -6.26 -9.61 -6.88
C PHE A 31 -5.92 -8.22 -7.43
N PRO A 32 -6.32 -7.88 -8.67
CA PRO A 32 -5.93 -6.63 -9.33
C PRO A 32 -6.43 -5.37 -8.60
N TYR A 33 -7.44 -5.51 -7.73
CA TYR A 33 -8.00 -4.42 -6.92
C TYR A 33 -7.53 -4.42 -5.46
N LEU A 34 -6.43 -5.12 -5.18
CA LEU A 34 -5.80 -5.29 -3.86
C LEU A 34 -6.63 -6.13 -2.86
N SER A 35 -6.24 -6.06 -1.58
CA SER A 35 -6.46 -7.01 -0.49
C SER A 35 -7.92 -7.29 -0.15
N VAL A 36 -8.16 -8.46 0.44
CA VAL A 36 -9.41 -8.80 1.18
C VAL A 36 -9.60 -7.89 2.40
N ASN A 37 -8.59 -7.09 2.76
CA ASN A 37 -8.71 -6.09 3.80
C ASN A 37 -9.61 -4.92 3.35
N HIS A 38 -10.81 -4.87 3.91
CA HIS A 38 -11.79 -3.79 3.69
C HIS A 38 -11.27 -2.40 4.07
N ASP A 39 -10.22 -2.32 4.90
CA ASP A 39 -9.65 -1.05 5.36
C ASP A 39 -8.53 -0.54 4.44
N GLU A 40 -8.06 -1.34 3.48
CA GLU A 40 -6.91 -0.98 2.65
C GLU A 40 -7.15 0.29 1.83
N GLY A 41 -8.36 0.48 1.31
CA GLY A 41 -8.73 1.70 0.60
C GLY A 41 -8.51 2.97 1.43
N VAL A 42 -8.65 2.87 2.76
CA VAL A 42 -8.41 3.99 3.69
C VAL A 42 -6.92 4.29 3.79
N TYR A 43 -6.08 3.26 3.90
CA TYR A 43 -4.63 3.42 3.95
C TYR A 43 -4.06 3.97 2.64
N LEU A 44 -4.59 3.53 1.50
CA LEU A 44 -4.20 4.05 0.18
C LEU A 44 -4.67 5.50 -0.01
N GLN A 45 -5.89 5.82 0.44
CA GLN A 45 -6.39 7.20 0.41
C GLN A 45 -5.53 8.11 1.29
N GLN A 46 -5.19 7.67 2.51
CA GLN A 46 -4.28 8.40 3.39
C GLN A 46 -2.88 8.53 2.78
N ALA A 47 -2.36 7.49 2.13
CA ALA A 47 -1.08 7.55 1.43
C ALA A 47 -1.09 8.59 0.29
N ASN A 48 -2.18 8.66 -0.47
CA ASN A 48 -2.35 9.68 -1.50
C ASN A 48 -2.40 11.11 -0.92
N LEU A 49 -3.03 11.31 0.24
CA LEU A 49 -2.98 12.60 0.95
C LEU A 49 -1.55 12.95 1.34
N LEU A 50 -0.81 12.01 1.92
CA LEU A 50 0.60 12.20 2.32
C LEU A 50 1.49 12.55 1.12
N LEU A 51 1.31 11.87 -0.02
CA LEU A 51 2.00 12.21 -1.27
C LEU A 51 1.72 13.65 -1.74
N GLN A 52 0.54 14.18 -1.44
CA GLN A 52 0.12 15.54 -1.76
C GLN A 52 0.46 16.56 -0.65
N GLY A 53 1.12 16.14 0.44
CA GLY A 53 1.40 17.00 1.59
C GLY A 53 0.15 17.40 2.38
N LYS A 54 -0.91 16.61 2.33
CA LYS A 54 -2.19 16.84 3.01
C LYS A 54 -2.40 15.83 4.13
N LEU A 55 -3.18 16.22 5.14
CA LEU A 55 -3.54 15.36 6.28
C LEU A 55 -5.06 15.09 6.38
N TRP A 56 -5.86 15.78 5.58
CA TRP A 56 -7.31 15.63 5.54
C TRP A 56 -7.83 15.84 4.12
N LEU A 57 -9.01 15.29 3.87
CA LEU A 57 -9.84 15.64 2.72
C LEU A 57 -10.97 16.57 3.15
N THR A 58 -11.48 17.33 2.19
CA THR A 58 -12.67 18.15 2.35
C THR A 58 -13.79 17.54 1.54
N ALA A 59 -14.92 17.23 2.18
CA ALA A 59 -16.06 16.64 1.53
C ALA A 59 -17.35 17.34 1.99
N ASP A 60 -18.26 17.61 1.05
CA ASP A 60 -19.58 18.16 1.36
C ASP A 60 -20.62 17.06 1.63
N LEU A 61 -20.16 15.95 2.23
CA LEU A 61 -20.96 14.77 2.53
C LEU A 61 -21.66 14.97 3.88
N SER A 62 -22.53 15.97 3.98
CA SER A 62 -23.05 16.40 5.29
C SER A 62 -24.06 15.43 5.91
N LYS A 63 -24.73 14.53 5.15
CA LYS A 63 -25.79 13.66 5.71
C LYS A 63 -25.95 12.23 5.15
N VAL A 64 -25.29 11.86 4.05
CA VAL A 64 -25.66 10.63 3.30
C VAL A 64 -24.84 9.39 3.71
N PHE A 65 -23.61 9.57 4.22
CA PHE A 65 -22.75 8.45 4.59
C PHE A 65 -22.11 8.67 5.96
N GLN A 66 -22.08 7.62 6.78
CA GLN A 66 -21.28 7.59 8.00
C GLN A 66 -19.83 7.29 7.61
N PRO A 67 -18.88 8.19 7.91
CA PRO A 67 -17.48 7.97 7.55
C PRO A 67 -16.80 7.03 8.56
N TRP A 68 -17.15 5.75 8.58
CA TRP A 68 -16.65 4.76 9.56
C TRP A 68 -15.12 4.71 9.71
N PHE A 69 -14.41 5.07 8.64
CA PHE A 69 -12.95 5.09 8.57
C PHE A 69 -12.31 6.48 8.74
N PHE A 70 -13.14 7.53 8.84
CA PHE A 70 -12.66 8.90 9.00
C PHE A 70 -13.33 9.60 10.18
N ILE A 71 -12.53 10.34 10.93
CA ILE A 71 -13.03 11.26 11.95
C ILE A 71 -13.45 12.55 11.25
N ARG A 72 -14.70 12.98 11.49
CA ARG A 72 -15.27 14.19 10.90
C ARG A 72 -15.13 15.38 11.84
N ASP A 73 -14.64 16.48 11.28
CA ASP A 73 -14.54 17.80 11.91
C ASP A 73 -15.07 18.86 10.93
N GLY A 74 -16.34 19.23 11.08
CA GLY A 74 -17.05 20.06 10.11
C GLY A 74 -17.04 19.44 8.71
N LYS A 75 -16.38 20.10 7.76
CA LYS A 75 -16.17 19.62 6.36
C LYS A 75 -14.89 18.81 6.17
N ARG A 76 -14.05 18.70 7.20
CA ARG A 76 -12.77 17.96 7.14
C ARG A 76 -12.98 16.52 7.58
N LEU A 77 -12.30 15.61 6.89
CA LEU A 77 -12.28 14.18 7.19
C LEU A 77 -10.83 13.75 7.36
N TYR A 78 -10.52 13.23 8.55
CA TYR A 78 -9.20 12.71 8.91
C TYR A 78 -9.25 11.18 8.97
N PRO A 79 -8.27 10.45 8.44
CA PRO A 79 -8.20 9.00 8.63
C PRO A 79 -8.18 8.67 10.12
N LYS A 80 -9.00 7.70 10.55
CA LYS A 80 -9.05 7.24 11.95
C LYS A 80 -7.77 6.50 12.36
N TYR A 81 -7.10 5.87 11.40
CA TYR A 81 -5.95 5.02 11.65
C TYR A 81 -4.63 5.78 11.74
N THR A 82 -3.69 5.22 12.50
CA THR A 82 -2.32 5.73 12.57
C THR A 82 -1.65 5.61 11.20
N PRO A 83 -0.80 6.57 10.80
CA PRO A 83 -0.28 6.67 9.44
C PRO A 83 0.86 5.66 9.14
N VAL A 84 1.05 4.62 9.94
CA VAL A 84 2.18 3.68 9.78
C VAL A 84 2.02 2.90 8.46
N ALA A 85 0.87 2.26 8.26
CA ALA A 85 0.58 1.52 7.02
C ALA A 85 0.55 2.46 5.80
N ALA A 86 -0.14 3.59 5.92
CA ALA A 86 -0.22 4.60 4.87
C ALA A 86 1.17 5.17 4.51
N GLY A 87 2.07 5.35 5.49
CA GLY A 87 3.44 5.79 5.27
C GLY A 87 4.24 4.79 4.44
N LEU A 88 4.13 3.49 4.74
CA LEU A 88 4.77 2.44 3.92
C LEU A 88 4.21 2.42 2.49
N PHE A 89 2.88 2.52 2.32
CA PHE A 89 2.27 2.60 1.00
C PHE A 89 2.67 3.87 0.24
N THR A 90 2.82 5.01 0.91
CA THR A 90 3.30 6.26 0.31
C THR A 90 4.67 6.06 -0.34
N LEU A 91 5.60 5.37 0.35
CA LEU A 91 6.92 5.05 -0.20
C LEU A 91 6.81 4.14 -1.42
N GLY A 92 6.04 3.06 -1.32
CA GLY A 92 5.81 2.13 -2.43
C GLY A 92 5.21 2.81 -3.65
N LEU A 93 4.15 3.61 -3.46
CA LEU A 93 3.52 4.40 -4.52
C LEU A 93 4.50 5.38 -5.13
N ARG A 94 5.29 6.10 -4.33
CA ARG A 94 6.30 7.05 -4.84
C ARG A 94 7.32 6.36 -5.75
N LEU A 95 7.78 5.18 -5.36
CA LEU A 95 8.73 4.38 -6.15
C LEU A 95 8.08 3.84 -7.44
N ALA A 96 6.84 3.36 -7.36
CA ALA A 96 6.08 2.91 -8.54
C ALA A 96 5.84 4.06 -9.53
N PHE A 97 5.43 5.24 -9.05
CA PHE A 97 5.24 6.44 -9.89
C PHE A 97 6.53 6.90 -10.58
N LEU A 98 7.70 6.77 -9.93
CA LEU A 98 8.99 7.05 -10.57
C LEU A 98 9.30 6.08 -11.72
N GLY A 99 8.86 4.83 -11.63
CA GLY A 99 8.99 3.83 -12.69
C GLY A 99 8.03 4.03 -13.88
N TRP A 100 6.90 4.72 -13.68
CA TRP A 100 5.99 5.11 -14.78
C TRP A 100 6.54 6.31 -15.55
N ARG A 101 7.04 7.35 -14.86
CA ARG A 101 7.46 8.61 -15.50
C ARG A 101 8.71 8.50 -16.37
N SER A 102 9.41 7.37 -16.34
CA SER A 102 10.61 7.09 -17.14
C SER A 102 10.33 6.27 -18.40
N ARG A 103 9.05 6.00 -18.72
CA ARG A 103 8.62 5.46 -20.02
C ARG A 103 7.86 6.51 -20.84
#